data_AF-A0A194QT84-F1
#
_entry.id   AF-A0A194QT84-F1
#
_cell.length_a   1.000
_cell.length_b   1.000
_cell.length_c   1.000
_cell.angle_alpha   90.00
_cell.angle_beta   90.00
_cell.angle_gamma   90.00
#
_symmetry.space_group_name_H-M   'P 1'
#
loop_
_entity.id
_entity.type
_entity.pdbx_description
1 polymer ?
#
loop_
_entity_poly.entity_id
_entity_poly.type
_entity_poly.pdbx_seq_one_letter_code
_entity_poly.pdbx_strand_id
1 'polypeptide(L)'
;MLRKIPGFKDTFLIGNVLEICLPPENGINFFEAVEGRDDEYIMMYAKKKRTAMLDLLILAQQEGLINSIGIEEEVDTFMFEGHDTTAAGLSYCLMLLANHPYIQDKVFVEQREIFGDTKRTATLKDLNAMHYLDRCIKESFRLYPPVPFISRWMNESVTLSNYTVPAGTSCNIHIYDLHRSELLYPNPSLFDPDRFLPENVAKRHHYAYIPFSAGPRNCIGQKFAMMVMKSIVSGIIRNFELHPVTTCSDLRFQVDLILRNSEPVYIKFTKREIAI
;
A
#
# COMPACT_ATOMS: atom_id res chain seq x y z
N MET A 1 14.44 -7.38 -15.43
CA MET A 1 15.88 -7.33 -15.85
C MET A 1 16.53 -6.05 -15.31
N LEU A 2 17.33 -6.12 -14.23
CA LEU A 2 17.97 -4.95 -13.60
C LEU A 2 18.94 -4.25 -14.56
N ARG A 3 18.74 -2.96 -14.84
CA ARG A 3 19.72 -2.12 -15.57
C ARG A 3 20.53 -1.28 -14.59
N LYS A 4 21.84 -1.52 -14.53
CA LYS A 4 22.80 -0.60 -13.89
C LYS A 4 22.82 0.73 -14.65
N ILE A 5 22.75 1.85 -13.92
CA ILE A 5 22.99 3.18 -14.50
C ILE A 5 24.51 3.37 -14.60
N PRO A 6 25.08 3.68 -15.79
CA PRO A 6 26.51 3.95 -15.91
C PRO A 6 26.91 5.17 -15.07
N GLY A 7 27.85 5.00 -14.13
CA GLY A 7 28.42 6.09 -13.32
C GLY A 7 28.12 6.06 -11.82
N PHE A 8 27.17 5.25 -11.36
CA PHE A 8 26.84 5.12 -9.93
C PHE A 8 26.93 3.66 -9.48
N LYS A 9 27.84 3.35 -8.54
CA LYS A 9 28.11 1.96 -8.14
C LYS A 9 26.96 1.30 -7.37
N ASP A 10 26.02 2.06 -6.79
CA ASP A 10 24.98 1.54 -5.87
C ASP A 10 23.58 2.20 -6.04
N THR A 11 23.18 2.56 -7.26
CA THR A 11 21.84 3.14 -7.52
C THR A 11 20.95 2.13 -8.25
N PHE A 12 19.79 1.82 -7.66
CA PHE A 12 18.77 0.94 -8.25
C PHE A 12 17.60 1.78 -8.77
N LEU A 13 17.08 1.43 -9.95
CA LEU A 13 15.89 2.02 -10.53
C LEU A 13 14.64 1.56 -9.78
N ILE A 14 13.82 2.49 -9.31
CA ILE A 14 12.40 2.24 -9.05
C ILE A 14 11.64 2.99 -10.14
N GLY A 15 11.54 2.36 -11.32
CA GLY A 15 10.80 2.88 -12.46
C GLY A 15 9.62 1.98 -12.78
N ASN A 16 8.41 2.56 -12.75
CA ASN A 16 7.07 2.13 -13.21
C ASN A 16 6.56 0.69 -13.04
N VAL A 17 7.37 -0.28 -12.65
CA VAL A 17 6.95 -1.63 -12.28
C VAL A 17 7.96 -2.13 -11.24
N LEU A 18 7.47 -2.56 -10.09
CA LEU A 18 8.30 -3.07 -9.00
C LEU A 18 8.86 -4.46 -9.34
N GLU A 19 9.83 -4.57 -10.25
CA GLU A 19 10.61 -5.79 -10.46
C GLU A 19 11.76 -5.86 -9.44
N ILE A 20 11.51 -6.50 -8.30
CA ILE A 20 12.59 -6.93 -7.39
C ILE A 20 13.22 -8.19 -7.99
N CYS A 21 14.28 -8.03 -8.80
CA CYS A 21 15.17 -9.15 -9.12
C CYS A 21 16.12 -9.39 -7.94
N LEU A 22 15.87 -10.44 -7.16
CA LEU A 22 16.89 -11.02 -6.29
C LEU A 22 17.94 -11.73 -7.17
N PRO A 23 19.23 -11.70 -6.80
CA PRO A 23 20.27 -12.45 -7.53
C PRO A 23 19.96 -13.96 -7.48
N PRO A 24 20.18 -14.69 -8.60
CA PRO A 24 19.90 -16.12 -8.68
C PRO A 24 21.09 -16.91 -8.11
N GLU A 25 21.33 -16.82 -6.81
CA GLU A 25 22.20 -17.77 -6.13
C GLU A 25 21.55 -18.15 -4.80
N ASN A 26 21.08 -19.40 -4.74
CA ASN A 26 20.22 -20.03 -3.73
C ASN A 26 18.73 -19.70 -3.87
N GLY A 27 18.12 -20.31 -4.90
CA GLY A 27 16.69 -20.33 -5.12
C GLY A 27 15.96 -20.86 -3.88
N ILE A 28 15.18 -20.00 -3.24
CA ILE A 28 14.18 -20.43 -2.27
C ILE A 28 13.10 -21.12 -3.10
N ASN A 29 13.08 -22.44 -3.05
CA ASN A 29 12.09 -23.26 -3.73
C ASN A 29 10.75 -23.06 -3.00
N PHE A 30 9.96 -22.07 -3.44
CA PHE A 30 8.65 -21.75 -2.84
C PHE A 30 7.65 -22.91 -2.94
N PHE A 31 7.93 -23.92 -3.77
CA PHE A 31 7.10 -25.10 -3.98
C PHE A 31 7.46 -26.31 -3.09
N GLU A 32 8.59 -26.33 -2.39
CA GLU A 32 8.98 -27.50 -1.57
C GLU A 32 8.32 -27.56 -0.19
N ALA A 33 7.55 -26.54 0.21
CA ALA A 33 6.87 -26.53 1.51
C ALA A 33 5.51 -27.25 1.51
N VAL A 34 5.10 -27.90 0.41
CA VAL A 34 3.76 -28.50 0.29
C VAL A 34 3.80 -29.89 -0.33
N GLU A 35 4.74 -30.75 0.07
CA GLU A 35 4.58 -32.20 -0.19
C GLU A 35 5.04 -33.03 1.01
N GLY A 36 4.06 -33.56 1.73
CA GLY A 36 4.21 -34.54 2.79
C GLY A 36 2.83 -35.13 3.08
N ARG A 37 2.53 -36.26 2.42
CA ARG A 37 1.31 -37.06 2.52
C ARG A 37 1.04 -37.52 3.96
N ASP A 38 -0.24 -37.59 4.33
CA ASP A 38 -0.91 -38.87 4.60
C ASP A 38 -2.42 -38.61 4.80
N ASP A 39 -3.17 -39.00 3.78
CA ASP A 39 -4.63 -39.10 3.80
C ASP A 39 -5.04 -40.27 4.70
N GLU A 40 -5.68 -40.02 5.85
CA GLU A 40 -6.86 -40.81 6.32
C GLU A 40 -7.45 -40.38 7.68
N TYR A 41 -6.89 -39.41 8.43
CA TYR A 41 -7.38 -39.12 9.80
C TYR A 41 -7.76 -37.65 10.10
N ILE A 42 -7.86 -36.76 9.11
CA ILE A 42 -8.13 -35.32 9.34
C ILE A 42 -9.60 -34.98 9.09
N MET A 43 -10.54 -35.67 9.75
CA MET A 43 -11.96 -35.30 9.73
C MET A 43 -12.49 -34.72 11.04
N MET A 44 -11.60 -34.29 11.98
CA MET A 44 -12.09 -33.73 13.25
C MET A 44 -11.55 -32.35 13.66
N TYR A 45 -10.50 -31.79 13.03
CA TYR A 45 -10.02 -30.44 13.34
C TYR A 45 -9.33 -29.73 12.15
N ALA A 46 -9.95 -29.72 10.96
CA ALA A 46 -9.42 -28.99 9.83
C ALA A 46 -9.50 -27.47 10.09
N LYS A 47 -8.38 -26.86 10.50
CA LYS A 47 -8.13 -25.43 10.30
C LYS A 47 -8.47 -25.12 8.85
N LYS A 48 -9.54 -24.35 8.60
CA LYS A 48 -9.98 -23.94 7.26
C LYS A 48 -8.75 -23.51 6.45
N LYS A 49 -8.39 -24.28 5.42
CA LYS A 49 -7.25 -23.97 4.55
C LYS A 49 -7.45 -22.56 4.01
N ARG A 50 -6.43 -21.71 4.08
CA ARG A 50 -6.50 -20.37 3.49
C ARG A 50 -6.46 -20.53 1.99
N THR A 51 -7.60 -20.29 1.36
CA THR A 51 -7.83 -20.44 -0.07
C THR A 51 -7.45 -19.14 -0.78
N ALA A 52 -6.74 -19.22 -1.92
CA ALA A 52 -6.47 -18.03 -2.73
C ALA A 52 -7.76 -17.50 -3.36
N MET A 53 -7.75 -16.24 -3.80
CA MET A 53 -8.93 -15.62 -4.42
C MET A 53 -9.44 -16.42 -5.62
N LEU A 54 -8.54 -16.85 -6.51
CA LEU A 54 -8.90 -17.63 -7.69
C LEU A 54 -9.58 -18.95 -7.31
N ASP A 55 -9.05 -19.65 -6.30
CA ASP A 55 -9.66 -20.87 -5.80
C ASP A 55 -11.08 -20.61 -5.23
N LEU A 56 -11.30 -19.48 -4.53
CA LEU A 56 -12.62 -19.10 -4.04
C LEU A 56 -13.60 -18.83 -5.19
N LEU A 57 -13.14 -18.20 -6.27
CA LEU A 57 -13.95 -17.94 -7.47
C LEU A 57 -14.29 -19.25 -8.21
N ILE A 58 -13.35 -20.18 -8.30
CA ILE A 58 -13.58 -21.52 -8.88
C ILE A 58 -14.62 -22.29 -8.04
N LEU A 59 -14.53 -22.25 -6.70
CA LEU A 59 -15.53 -22.87 -5.83
C LEU A 59 -16.92 -22.22 -6.02
N ALA A 60 -16.98 -20.88 -6.11
CA ALA A 60 -18.24 -20.18 -6.37
C ALA A 60 -18.85 -20.54 -7.74
N GLN A 61 -18.02 -20.83 -8.74
CA GLN A 61 -18.49 -21.31 -10.04
C GLN A 61 -19.09 -22.72 -9.94
N GLN A 62 -18.49 -23.61 -9.15
CA GLN A 62 -19.05 -24.94 -8.90
C GLN A 62 -20.42 -24.87 -8.21
N GLU A 63 -20.66 -23.84 -7.40
CA GLU A 63 -21.95 -23.55 -6.77
C GLU A 63 -22.93 -22.79 -7.68
N GLY A 64 -22.53 -22.46 -8.92
CA GLY A 64 -23.36 -21.74 -9.88
C GLY A 64 -23.55 -20.25 -9.57
N LEU A 65 -22.75 -19.67 -8.68
CA LEU A 65 -22.84 -18.26 -8.26
C LEU A 65 -22.14 -17.31 -9.26
N ILE A 66 -21.17 -17.82 -10.02
CA ILE A 66 -20.43 -17.07 -11.04
C ILE A 66 -20.13 -17.97 -12.24
N ASN A 67 -20.02 -17.40 -13.44
CA ASN A 67 -19.62 -18.13 -14.64
C ASN A 67 -18.13 -17.86 -14.95
N SER A 68 -17.56 -18.53 -15.96
CA SER A 68 -16.13 -18.38 -16.31
C SER A 68 -15.76 -16.94 -16.68
N ILE A 69 -16.62 -16.24 -17.42
CA ILE A 69 -16.41 -14.84 -17.81
C ILE A 69 -16.36 -13.95 -16.56
N GLY A 70 -17.27 -14.16 -15.61
CA GLY A 70 -17.26 -13.42 -14.35
C GLY A 70 -15.99 -13.67 -13.54
N ILE A 71 -15.42 -14.89 -13.55
CA ILE A 71 -14.12 -15.12 -12.91
C ILE A 71 -13.03 -14.27 -13.59
N GLU A 72 -12.97 -14.26 -14.91
CA GLU A 72 -12.00 -13.46 -15.68
C GLU A 72 -12.14 -11.98 -15.36
N GLU A 73 -13.37 -11.44 -15.39
CA GLU A 73 -13.67 -10.04 -15.07
C GLU A 73 -13.27 -9.65 -13.64
N GLU A 74 -13.58 -10.50 -12.66
CA GLU A 74 -13.21 -10.25 -11.26
C GLU A 74 -11.68 -10.30 -11.07
N VAL A 75 -11.01 -11.30 -11.67
CA VAL A 75 -9.55 -11.41 -11.60
C VAL A 75 -8.87 -10.19 -12.22
N ASP A 76 -9.30 -9.77 -13.40
CA ASP A 76 -8.77 -8.58 -14.07
C ASP A 76 -8.95 -7.32 -13.22
N THR A 77 -10.14 -7.17 -12.62
CA THR A 77 -10.46 -6.04 -11.73
C THR A 77 -9.52 -6.00 -10.53
N PHE A 78 -9.38 -7.11 -9.80
CA PHE A 78 -8.51 -7.15 -8.61
C PHE A 78 -7.03 -6.97 -8.94
N MET A 79 -6.56 -7.51 -10.08
CA MET A 79 -5.18 -7.35 -10.51
C MET A 79 -4.88 -5.90 -10.87
N PHE A 80 -5.76 -5.24 -11.64
CA PHE A 80 -5.59 -3.83 -12.00
C PHE A 80 -5.66 -2.91 -10.77
N GLU A 81 -6.74 -2.99 -9.99
CA GLU A 81 -6.95 -2.11 -8.83
C GLU A 81 -5.91 -2.33 -7.74
N GLY A 82 -5.46 -3.57 -7.55
CA GLY A 82 -4.49 -3.92 -6.51
C GLY A 82 -3.04 -3.62 -6.87
N HIS A 83 -2.65 -3.75 -8.14
CA HIS A 83 -1.26 -3.61 -8.56
C HIS A 83 -0.81 -2.15 -8.60
N ASP A 84 -1.42 -1.33 -9.46
CA ASP A 84 -0.92 0.01 -9.76
C ASP A 84 -1.06 0.95 -8.56
N THR A 85 -2.16 0.82 -7.80
CA THR A 85 -2.38 1.63 -6.60
C THR A 85 -1.36 1.32 -5.50
N THR A 86 -1.06 0.03 -5.29
CA THR A 86 -0.07 -0.40 -4.28
C THR A 86 1.34 0.00 -4.71
N ALA A 87 1.68 -0.14 -5.99
CA ALA A 87 2.98 0.27 -6.51
C ALA A 87 3.22 1.78 -6.36
N ALA A 88 2.23 2.61 -6.69
CA ALA A 88 2.28 4.06 -6.45
C ALA A 88 2.41 4.37 -4.96
N GLY A 89 1.58 3.73 -4.12
CA GLY A 89 1.62 3.89 -2.67
C GLY A 89 2.98 3.56 -2.05
N LEU A 90 3.60 2.44 -2.45
CA LEU A 90 4.94 2.04 -2.03
C LEU A 90 6.00 3.07 -2.47
N SER A 91 5.94 3.51 -3.72
CA SER A 91 6.92 4.44 -4.29
C SER A 91 6.99 5.74 -3.49
N TYR A 92 5.84 6.37 -3.23
CA TYR A 92 5.79 7.60 -2.44
C TYR A 92 6.10 7.37 -0.96
N CYS A 93 5.66 6.25 -0.37
CA CYS A 93 5.97 5.93 1.02
C CYS A 93 7.47 5.75 1.23
N LEU A 94 8.15 5.00 0.36
CA LEU A 94 9.59 4.79 0.43
C LEU A 94 10.35 6.09 0.18
N MET A 95 9.92 6.89 -0.80
CA MET A 95 10.50 8.20 -1.08
C MET A 95 10.38 9.12 0.14
N LEU A 96 9.21 9.17 0.79
CA LEU A 96 8.99 9.96 2.00
C LEU A 96 9.90 9.50 3.15
N LEU A 97 10.03 8.19 3.38
CA LEU A 97 10.94 7.66 4.40
C LEU A 97 12.41 7.98 4.09
N ALA A 98 12.82 7.93 2.82
CA ALA A 98 14.16 8.32 2.40
C ALA A 98 14.43 9.82 2.65
N ASN A 99 13.43 10.68 2.41
CA ASN A 99 13.52 12.12 2.63
C ASN A 99 13.44 12.52 4.13
N HIS A 100 13.06 11.60 5.02
CA HIS A 100 12.89 11.88 6.45
C HIS A 100 13.66 10.86 7.32
N PRO A 101 15.00 10.97 7.41
CA PRO A 101 15.85 9.97 8.07
C PRO A 101 15.46 9.71 9.53
N TYR A 102 15.12 10.75 10.29
CA TYR A 102 14.69 10.59 11.68
C TYR A 102 13.39 9.78 11.83
N ILE A 103 12.45 9.91 10.88
CA ILE A 103 11.23 9.10 10.86
C ILE A 103 11.57 7.66 10.44
N GLN A 104 12.46 7.50 9.46
CA GLN A 104 12.96 6.19 9.03
C GLN A 104 13.61 5.42 10.19
N ASP A 105 14.42 6.10 11.00
CA ASP A 105 15.11 5.49 12.15
C ASP A 105 14.12 5.03 13.22
N LYS A 106 13.06 5.81 13.49
CA LYS A 106 11.97 5.38 14.37
C LYS A 106 11.26 4.12 13.85
N VAL A 107 11.00 4.06 12.53
CA VAL A 107 10.47 2.83 11.91
C VAL A 107 11.43 1.67 12.10
N PHE A 108 12.73 1.89 11.90
CA PHE A 108 13.75 0.84 12.07
C PHE A 108 13.84 0.35 13.52
N VAL A 109 13.79 1.24 14.51
CA VAL A 109 13.75 0.88 15.94
C VAL A 109 12.52 0.02 16.24
N GLU A 110 11.33 0.43 15.79
CA GLU A 110 10.12 -0.40 15.92
C GLU A 110 10.31 -1.79 15.28
N GLN A 111 10.92 -1.87 14.09
CA GLN A 111 11.18 -3.16 13.47
C GLN A 111 12.17 -4.00 14.28
N ARG A 112 13.19 -3.39 14.89
CA ARG A 112 14.13 -4.09 15.78
C ARG A 112 13.47 -4.61 17.04
N GLU A 113 12.52 -3.88 17.61
CA GLU A 113 11.75 -4.33 18.78
C GLU A 113 10.85 -5.53 18.45
N ILE A 114 10.24 -5.56 17.27
CA ILE A 114 9.33 -6.63 16.84
C ILE A 114 10.10 -7.91 16.43
N PHE A 115 11.23 -7.76 15.73
CA PHE A 115 11.95 -8.90 15.13
C PHE A 115 13.25 -9.27 15.85
N GLY A 116 13.79 -8.39 16.68
CA GLY A 116 15.11 -8.55 17.27
C GLY A 116 16.20 -8.60 16.19
N ASP A 117 17.02 -9.64 16.27
CA ASP A 117 18.07 -10.04 15.34
C ASP A 117 17.59 -10.99 14.23
N THR A 118 16.33 -11.46 14.30
CA THR A 118 15.81 -12.45 13.36
C THR A 118 15.50 -11.83 11.99
N LYS A 119 16.00 -12.45 10.92
CA LYS A 119 15.67 -12.11 9.52
C LYS A 119 14.40 -12.80 9.00
N ARG A 120 13.55 -13.26 9.92
CA ARG A 120 12.35 -14.04 9.56
C ARG A 120 11.30 -13.20 8.83
N THR A 121 10.44 -13.89 8.10
CA THR A 121 9.25 -13.31 7.46
C THR A 121 8.28 -12.77 8.50
N ALA A 122 7.61 -11.67 8.18
CA ALA A 122 6.59 -11.07 9.03
C ALA A 122 5.34 -11.98 9.10
N THR A 123 4.84 -12.20 10.31
CA THR A 123 3.55 -12.83 10.57
C THR A 123 2.46 -11.76 10.72
N LEU A 124 1.19 -12.16 10.66
CA LEU A 124 0.08 -11.23 10.90
C LEU A 124 0.15 -10.55 12.27
N LYS A 125 0.66 -11.26 13.30
CA LYS A 125 0.86 -10.69 14.63
C LYS A 125 1.88 -9.55 14.60
N ASP A 126 2.98 -9.73 13.85
CA ASP A 126 4.00 -8.69 13.69
C ASP A 126 3.43 -7.47 12.95
N LEU A 127 2.70 -7.68 11.84
CA LEU A 127 2.08 -6.59 11.08
C LEU A 127 1.11 -5.74 11.92
N ASN A 128 0.42 -6.38 12.88
CA ASN A 128 -0.46 -5.68 13.81
C ASN A 128 0.30 -4.86 14.87
N ALA A 129 1.53 -5.25 15.21
CA ALA A 129 2.39 -4.54 16.16
C ALA A 129 3.15 -3.35 15.55
N MET A 130 3.21 -3.25 14.22
CA MET A 130 3.86 -2.16 13.47
C MET A 130 3.03 -0.86 13.51
N HIS A 131 2.89 -0.25 14.68
CA HIS A 131 2.04 0.93 14.91
C HIS A 131 2.61 2.22 14.32
N TYR A 132 3.90 2.48 14.46
CA TYR A 132 4.57 3.65 13.92
C TYR A 132 4.69 3.57 12.39
N LEU A 133 5.07 2.41 11.85
CA LEU A 133 5.06 2.19 10.41
C LEU A 133 3.63 2.34 9.81
N ASP A 134 2.59 1.87 10.50
CA ASP A 134 1.20 2.09 10.08
C ASP A 134 0.87 3.58 9.94
N ARG A 135 1.31 4.39 10.90
CA ARG A 135 1.14 5.86 10.86
C ARG A 135 1.93 6.51 9.74
N CYS A 136 3.15 6.05 9.46
CA CYS A 136 3.96 6.53 8.34
C CYS A 136 3.31 6.22 6.98
N ILE A 137 2.76 5.01 6.80
CA ILE A 137 2.04 4.63 5.57
C ILE A 137 0.79 5.48 5.42
N LYS A 138 0.01 5.68 6.51
CA LYS A 138 -1.19 6.52 6.48
C LYS A 138 -0.89 7.97 6.12
N GLU A 139 0.17 8.54 6.70
CA GLU A 139 0.61 9.89 6.35
C GLU A 139 1.14 9.97 4.91
N SER A 140 1.76 8.91 4.42
CA SER A 140 2.16 8.82 3.01
C SER A 140 0.95 8.83 2.08
N PHE A 141 -0.15 8.14 2.43
CA PHE A 141 -1.40 8.17 1.68
C PHE A 141 -2.18 9.47 1.84
N ARG A 142 -2.00 10.21 2.93
CA ARG A 142 -2.54 11.56 3.06
C ARG A 142 -1.86 12.51 2.06
N LEU A 143 -0.54 12.46 1.99
CA LEU A 143 0.21 13.31 1.06
C LEU A 143 0.07 12.82 -0.39
N TYR A 144 0.21 11.54 -0.66
CA TYR A 144 0.22 11.02 -2.03
C TYR A 144 -0.78 9.86 -2.12
N PRO A 145 -2.10 10.15 -2.08
CA PRO A 145 -3.11 9.13 -2.24
C PRO A 145 -2.99 8.53 -3.65
N PRO A 146 -2.86 7.19 -3.80
CA PRO A 146 -2.77 6.56 -5.11
C PRO A 146 -3.95 6.90 -6.02
N VAL A 147 -5.16 7.05 -5.46
CA VAL A 147 -6.35 7.52 -6.17
C VAL A 147 -6.64 8.96 -5.72
N PRO A 148 -6.31 9.99 -6.54
CA PRO A 148 -6.33 11.38 -6.11
C PRO A 148 -7.72 12.02 -6.12
N PHE A 149 -8.70 11.45 -6.83
CA PHE A 149 -10.09 11.90 -6.82
C PHE A 149 -11.06 10.74 -7.06
N ILE A 150 -12.33 10.92 -6.68
CA ILE A 150 -13.43 10.01 -7.01
C ILE A 150 -14.61 10.79 -7.57
N SER A 151 -15.35 10.18 -8.50
CA SER A 151 -16.48 10.82 -9.18
C SER A 151 -17.78 10.06 -8.94
N ARG A 152 -18.91 10.77 -8.91
CA ARG A 152 -20.26 10.21 -8.84
C ARG A 152 -21.17 10.93 -9.83
N TRP A 153 -21.93 10.17 -10.60
CA TRP A 153 -23.01 10.70 -11.41
C TRP A 153 -24.29 10.70 -10.60
N MET A 154 -24.91 11.87 -10.45
CA MET A 154 -26.13 12.05 -9.66
C MET A 154 -27.35 11.71 -10.53
N ASN A 155 -27.97 10.55 -10.30
CA ASN A 155 -29.18 10.15 -11.03
C ASN A 155 -30.43 10.92 -10.60
N GLU A 156 -30.42 11.44 -9.38
CA GLU A 156 -31.50 12.21 -8.78
C GLU A 156 -30.94 13.47 -8.11
N SER A 157 -31.80 14.47 -7.90
CA SER A 157 -31.42 15.69 -7.21
C SER A 157 -31.22 15.41 -5.72
N VAL A 158 -30.09 15.84 -5.16
CA VAL A 158 -29.73 15.61 -3.76
C VAL A 158 -29.44 16.94 -3.07
N THR A 159 -30.05 17.15 -1.90
CA THR A 159 -29.76 18.32 -1.06
C THR A 159 -28.57 18.03 -0.14
N LEU A 160 -27.47 18.76 -0.35
CA LEU A 160 -26.27 18.76 0.48
C LEU A 160 -26.27 20.00 1.37
N SER A 161 -26.57 19.82 2.66
CA SER A 161 -26.75 20.93 3.61
C SER A 161 -27.78 21.95 3.10
N ASN A 162 -27.34 23.13 2.65
CA ASN A 162 -28.16 24.22 2.14
C ASN A 162 -28.17 24.35 0.60
N TYR A 163 -27.53 23.42 -0.11
CA TYR A 163 -27.45 23.42 -1.58
C TYR A 163 -28.16 22.21 -2.17
N THR A 164 -28.90 22.39 -3.26
CA THR A 164 -29.46 21.29 -4.03
C THR A 164 -28.59 21.04 -5.26
N VAL A 165 -28.04 19.84 -5.36
CA VAL A 165 -27.34 19.35 -6.53
C VAL A 165 -28.35 18.69 -7.46
N PRO A 166 -28.55 19.18 -8.70
CA PRO A 166 -29.52 18.59 -9.62
C PRO A 166 -29.13 17.19 -10.11
N ALA A 167 -30.14 16.38 -10.45
CA ALA A 167 -29.96 15.19 -11.27
C ALA A 167 -29.19 15.51 -12.58
N GLY A 168 -28.39 14.58 -13.06
CA GLY A 168 -27.52 14.75 -14.23
C GLY A 168 -26.22 15.51 -13.94
N THR A 169 -25.86 15.71 -12.66
CA THR A 169 -24.61 16.38 -12.27
C THR A 169 -23.51 15.35 -11.99
N SER A 170 -22.27 15.63 -12.44
CA SER A 170 -21.08 14.89 -12.00
C SER A 170 -20.48 15.56 -10.77
N CYS A 171 -20.44 14.84 -9.64
CA CYS A 171 -19.83 15.28 -8.41
C CYS A 171 -18.46 14.64 -8.23
N ASN A 172 -17.43 15.48 -8.06
CA ASN A 172 -16.05 15.03 -7.84
C ASN A 172 -15.61 15.36 -6.41
N ILE A 173 -14.99 14.39 -5.76
CA ILE A 173 -14.32 14.56 -4.47
C ILE A 173 -12.83 14.49 -4.74
N HIS A 174 -12.15 15.63 -4.63
CA HIS A 174 -10.72 15.75 -4.82
C HIS A 174 -9.99 15.35 -3.52
N ILE A 175 -9.67 14.07 -3.40
CA ILE A 175 -9.04 13.47 -2.20
C ILE A 175 -7.67 14.11 -1.94
N TYR A 176 -6.88 14.32 -3.00
CA TYR A 176 -5.55 14.94 -2.90
C TYR A 176 -5.61 16.34 -2.26
N ASP A 177 -6.59 17.15 -2.65
CA ASP A 177 -6.80 18.51 -2.14
C ASP A 177 -7.44 18.50 -0.75
N LEU A 178 -8.43 17.63 -0.53
CA LEU A 178 -9.05 17.43 0.78
C LEU A 178 -8.00 17.12 1.86
N HIS A 179 -7.07 16.21 1.54
CA HIS A 179 -6.01 15.80 2.46
C HIS A 179 -4.93 16.87 2.66
N ARG A 180 -4.96 17.95 1.87
CA ARG A 180 -4.11 19.14 1.99
C ARG A 180 -4.83 20.38 2.50
N SER A 181 -6.11 20.28 2.83
CA SER A 181 -6.86 21.41 3.38
C SER A 181 -6.29 21.82 4.74
N GLU A 182 -5.83 23.06 4.86
CA GLU A 182 -5.33 23.63 6.12
C GLU A 182 -6.40 23.66 7.22
N LEU A 183 -7.68 23.68 6.82
CA LEU A 183 -8.82 23.59 7.74
C LEU A 183 -8.89 22.23 8.46
N LEU A 184 -8.36 21.17 7.85
CA LEU A 184 -8.36 19.81 8.37
C LEU A 184 -6.97 19.39 8.89
N TYR A 185 -5.92 19.90 8.26
CA TYR A 185 -4.53 19.51 8.48
C TYR A 185 -3.65 20.75 8.58
N PRO A 186 -3.35 21.25 9.80
CA PRO A 186 -2.40 22.34 9.99
C PRO A 186 -1.03 21.97 9.41
N ASN A 187 -0.39 22.88 8.66
CA ASN A 187 0.85 22.61 7.92
C ASN A 187 0.74 21.37 6.99
N PRO A 188 -0.21 21.36 6.04
CA PRO A 188 -0.64 20.15 5.33
C PRO A 188 0.46 19.52 4.48
N SER A 189 1.49 20.27 4.09
CA SER A 189 2.60 19.74 3.29
C SER A 189 3.65 18.99 4.13
N LEU A 190 3.60 19.10 5.46
CA LEU A 190 4.55 18.40 6.35
C LEU A 190 4.19 16.92 6.43
N PHE A 191 5.18 16.05 6.28
CA PHE A 191 5.08 14.61 6.56
C PHE A 191 5.19 14.38 8.07
N ASP A 192 4.04 14.22 8.73
CA ASP A 192 3.94 14.05 10.17
C ASP A 192 3.10 12.79 10.54
N PRO A 193 3.76 11.65 10.85
CA PRO A 193 3.08 10.44 11.31
C PRO A 193 2.26 10.63 12.59
N ASP A 194 2.57 11.61 13.45
CA ASP A 194 1.85 11.83 14.71
C ASP A 194 0.43 12.37 14.50
N ARG A 195 0.11 12.85 13.29
CA ARG A 195 -1.28 13.09 12.86
C ARG A 195 -2.17 11.85 13.00
N PHE A 196 -1.60 10.65 12.95
CA PHE A 196 -2.33 9.39 13.08
C PHE A 196 -2.20 8.74 14.46
N LEU A 197 -1.76 9.50 15.48
CA LEU A 197 -1.93 9.08 16.87
C LEU A 197 -3.42 8.84 17.18
N PRO A 198 -3.76 7.84 18.03
CA PRO A 198 -5.15 7.50 18.35
C PRO A 198 -6.00 8.70 18.78
N GLU A 199 -5.46 9.56 19.63
CA GLU A 199 -6.10 10.78 20.15
C GLU A 199 -6.37 11.84 19.07
N ASN A 200 -5.51 11.92 18.05
CA ASN A 200 -5.69 12.83 16.92
C ASN A 200 -6.70 12.28 15.92
N VAL A 201 -6.70 10.96 15.71
CA VAL A 201 -7.70 10.28 14.88
C VAL A 201 -9.09 10.38 15.50
N ALA A 202 -9.21 10.20 16.82
CA ALA A 202 -10.48 10.28 17.54
C ALA A 202 -11.15 11.67 17.45
N LYS A 203 -10.37 12.75 17.35
CA LYS A 203 -10.88 14.13 17.20
C LYS A 203 -11.16 14.52 15.76
N ARG A 204 -10.65 13.77 14.78
CA ARG A 204 -10.76 14.09 13.36
C ARG A 204 -12.15 13.73 12.84
N HIS A 205 -12.68 14.54 11.94
CA HIS A 205 -13.90 14.19 11.20
C HIS A 205 -13.71 12.90 10.38
N HIS A 206 -14.69 11.99 10.44
CA HIS A 206 -14.60 10.66 9.81
C HIS A 206 -14.31 10.70 8.30
N TYR A 207 -14.76 11.75 7.61
CA TYR A 207 -14.55 11.92 6.16
C TYR A 207 -13.34 12.82 5.80
N ALA A 208 -12.53 13.25 6.78
CA ALA A 208 -11.33 14.06 6.49
C ALA A 208 -10.15 13.23 5.96
N TYR A 209 -10.11 11.92 6.25
CA TYR A 209 -9.09 10.99 5.77
C TYR A 209 -9.74 9.79 5.07
N ILE A 210 -9.70 9.81 3.73
CA ILE A 210 -10.41 8.86 2.86
C ILE A 210 -9.56 8.34 1.68
N PRO A 211 -8.29 7.93 1.89
CA PRO A 211 -7.44 7.44 0.79
C PRO A 211 -7.96 6.15 0.14
N PHE A 212 -8.86 5.45 0.85
CA PHE A 212 -9.55 4.24 0.40
C PHE A 212 -11.04 4.51 0.15
N SER A 213 -11.42 5.77 -0.11
CA SER A 213 -12.82 6.23 -0.11
C SER A 213 -13.51 5.97 1.23
N ALA A 214 -14.83 6.17 1.31
CA ALA A 214 -15.65 5.93 2.50
C ALA A 214 -17.05 5.46 2.12
N GLY A 215 -17.78 4.94 3.11
CA GLY A 215 -19.15 4.44 2.93
C GLY A 215 -19.22 3.08 2.22
N PRO A 216 -20.38 2.72 1.63
CA PRO A 216 -20.63 1.39 1.06
C PRO A 216 -19.77 1.02 -0.16
N ARG A 217 -19.11 2.01 -0.76
CA ARG A 217 -18.23 1.86 -1.93
C ARG A 217 -16.79 2.27 -1.57
N ASN A 218 -16.38 2.00 -0.33
CA ASN A 218 -14.97 2.10 0.04
C ASN A 218 -14.18 0.91 -0.53
N CYS A 219 -12.86 1.02 -0.53
CA CYS A 219 -11.97 0.00 -1.07
C CYS A 219 -12.09 -1.30 -0.27
N ILE A 220 -12.57 -2.37 -0.93
CA ILE A 220 -12.63 -3.72 -0.35
C ILE A 220 -11.23 -4.26 0.00
N GLY A 221 -10.22 -3.84 -0.77
CA GLY A 221 -8.82 -4.25 -0.61
C GLY A 221 -8.04 -3.52 0.49
N GLN A 222 -8.62 -2.53 1.18
CA GLN A 222 -7.89 -1.66 2.14
C GLN A 222 -7.07 -2.46 3.17
N LYS A 223 -7.65 -3.51 3.77
CA LYS A 223 -6.94 -4.33 4.77
C LYS A 223 -5.77 -5.09 4.15
N PHE A 224 -5.97 -5.63 2.94
CA PHE A 224 -4.92 -6.34 2.21
C PHE A 224 -3.80 -5.39 1.78
N ALA A 225 -4.14 -4.23 1.22
CA ALA A 225 -3.17 -3.20 0.84
C ALA A 225 -2.31 -2.78 2.04
N MET A 226 -2.90 -2.51 3.20
CA MET A 226 -2.13 -2.16 4.40
C MET A 226 -1.19 -3.29 4.85
N MET A 227 -1.59 -4.56 4.73
CA MET A 227 -0.71 -5.70 5.02
C MET A 227 0.45 -5.79 4.04
N VAL A 228 0.20 -5.62 2.74
CA VAL A 228 1.23 -5.62 1.68
C VAL A 228 2.22 -4.48 1.91
N MET A 229 1.72 -3.26 2.11
CA MET A 229 2.53 -2.08 2.40
C MET A 229 3.45 -2.30 3.60
N LYS A 230 2.90 -2.74 4.74
CA LYS A 230 3.68 -3.01 5.94
C LYS A 230 4.73 -4.10 5.73
N SER A 231 4.36 -5.19 5.06
CA SER A 231 5.27 -6.32 4.83
C SER A 231 6.47 -5.91 3.98
N ILE A 232 6.23 -5.19 2.89
CA ILE A 232 7.28 -4.75 1.96
C ILE A 232 8.15 -3.67 2.62
N VAL A 233 7.55 -2.62 3.19
CA VAL A 233 8.31 -1.53 3.80
C VAL A 233 9.11 -2.02 5.01
N SER A 234 8.54 -2.88 5.86
CA SER A 234 9.27 -3.54 6.95
C SER A 234 10.44 -4.37 6.43
N GLY A 235 10.23 -5.18 5.38
CA GLY A 235 11.29 -5.96 4.74
C GLY A 235 12.44 -5.08 4.24
N ILE A 236 12.11 -3.97 3.58
CA ILE A 236 13.11 -3.02 3.06
C ILE A 236 13.87 -2.35 4.21
N ILE A 237 13.17 -1.70 5.15
CA ILE A 237 13.80 -0.91 6.22
C ILE A 237 14.66 -1.77 7.15
N ARG A 238 14.29 -3.04 7.39
CA ARG A 238 15.13 -3.96 8.17
C ARG A 238 16.47 -4.28 7.49
N ASN A 239 16.55 -4.23 6.17
CA ASN A 239 17.74 -4.64 5.42
C ASN A 239 18.52 -3.46 4.83
N PHE A 240 17.87 -2.31 4.63
CA PHE A 240 18.43 -1.16 3.94
C PHE A 240 18.11 0.15 4.65
N GLU A 241 19.07 1.06 4.58
CA GLU A 241 18.89 2.48 4.81
C GLU A 241 18.58 3.14 3.47
N LEU A 242 17.55 4.00 3.47
CA LEU A 242 17.08 4.69 2.28
C LEU A 242 17.60 6.12 2.29
N HIS A 243 18.18 6.56 1.17
CA HIS A 243 18.65 7.93 0.99
C HIS A 243 17.90 8.60 -0.16
N PRO A 244 17.57 9.89 0.01
CA PRO A 244 16.79 10.61 -0.99
C PRO A 244 17.62 10.84 -2.25
N VAL A 245 17.02 10.57 -3.41
CA VAL A 245 17.53 11.03 -4.71
C VAL A 245 16.46 11.92 -5.34
N THR A 246 15.21 11.46 -5.35
CA THR A 246 14.03 12.27 -5.63
C THR A 246 13.45 12.85 -4.34
N THR A 247 13.14 14.14 -4.36
CA THR A 247 12.49 14.88 -3.27
C THR A 247 11.08 15.32 -3.65
N CYS A 248 10.30 15.82 -2.69
CA CYS A 248 8.94 16.27 -2.94
C CYS A 248 8.86 17.43 -3.97
N SER A 249 9.89 18.27 -4.07
CA SER A 249 9.95 19.38 -5.04
C SER A 249 10.18 18.93 -6.48
N ASP A 250 10.74 17.73 -6.66
CA ASP A 250 11.04 17.16 -7.98
C ASP A 250 9.80 16.52 -8.62
N LEU A 251 8.74 16.30 -7.84
CA LEU A 251 7.52 15.67 -8.34
C LEU A 251 6.78 16.57 -9.32
N ARG A 252 6.34 15.97 -10.42
CA ARG A 252 5.54 16.54 -11.49
C ARG A 252 4.45 15.53 -11.83
N PHE A 253 3.24 15.77 -11.33
CA PHE A 253 2.14 14.86 -11.55
C PHE A 253 1.57 15.01 -12.97
N GLN A 254 1.26 13.87 -13.58
CA GLN A 254 0.55 13.81 -14.85
C GLN A 254 -0.94 13.52 -14.63
N VAL A 255 -1.77 13.92 -15.59
CA VAL A 255 -3.20 13.60 -15.58
C VAL A 255 -3.36 12.11 -15.90
N ASP A 256 -3.77 11.36 -14.90
CA ASP A 256 -3.94 9.90 -14.97
C ASP A 256 -4.95 9.47 -13.89
N LEU A 257 -5.50 8.25 -14.01
CA LEU A 257 -6.44 7.68 -13.04
C LEU A 257 -5.76 7.45 -11.68
N ILE A 258 -4.48 7.07 -11.72
CA ILE A 258 -3.61 6.90 -10.56
C ILE A 258 -2.67 8.09 -10.44
N LEU A 259 -2.36 8.51 -9.22
CA LEU A 259 -1.39 9.59 -8.99
C LEU A 259 0.01 9.15 -9.42
N ARG A 260 0.40 9.48 -10.65
CA ARG A 260 1.71 9.16 -11.22
C ARG A 260 2.60 10.39 -11.34
N ASN A 261 3.88 10.20 -11.05
CA ASN A 261 4.92 11.15 -11.39
C ASN A 261 5.29 11.00 -12.86
N SER A 262 5.56 12.11 -13.56
CA SER A 262 5.95 12.09 -14.97
C SER A 262 7.33 11.44 -15.18
N GLU A 263 8.20 11.56 -14.17
CA GLU A 263 9.54 10.98 -14.16
C GLU A 263 9.65 9.83 -13.15
N PRO A 264 10.60 8.90 -13.30
CA PRO A 264 10.84 7.87 -12.28
C PRO A 264 11.21 8.46 -10.92
N VAL A 265 10.75 7.83 -9.84
CA VAL A 265 11.12 8.18 -8.47
C VAL A 265 12.36 7.38 -8.08
N TYR A 266 13.48 8.06 -7.88
CA TYR A 266 14.74 7.44 -7.52
C TYR A 266 14.96 7.48 -6.01
N ILE A 267 15.43 6.35 -5.46
CA ILE A 267 15.82 6.19 -4.05
C ILE A 267 17.11 5.38 -4.03
N LYS A 268 18.09 5.82 -3.24
CA LYS A 268 19.32 5.06 -3.03
C LYS A 268 19.16 4.14 -1.83
N PHE A 269 19.64 2.91 -1.95
CA PHE A 269 19.59 1.89 -0.91
C PHE A 269 21.02 1.57 -0.47
N THR A 270 21.28 1.64 0.82
CA THR A 270 22.53 1.17 1.41
C THR A 270 22.21 0.06 2.39
N LYS A 271 22.90 -1.09 2.26
CA LYS A 271 22.65 -2.24 3.12
C LYS A 271 22.98 -1.86 4.57
N ARG A 272 22.07 -2.15 5.50
CA ARG A 272 22.34 -1.91 6.92
C ARG A 272 23.35 -2.94 7.43
N GLU A 273 24.40 -2.45 8.07
CA GLU A 273 25.30 -3.30 8.85
C GLU A 273 24.60 -3.66 10.16
N ILE A 274 23.98 -4.83 10.17
CA ILE A 274 23.40 -5.38 11.38
C ILE A 274 24.55 -6.04 12.13
N ALA A 275 25.03 -5.39 13.21
CA ALA A 275 25.90 -6.07 14.16
C ALA A 275 25.13 -7.28 14.70
N ILE A 276 25.67 -8.47 14.42
CA ILE A 276 25.18 -9.76 14.92
C ILE A 276 25.64 -9.92 16.36
#